data_AF-A0A4V1L542-F1
#
_entry.id   AF-A0A4V1L542-F1
#
_cell.length_a   1.000
_cell.length_b   1.000
_cell.length_c   1.000
_cell.angle_alpha   90.00
_cell.angle_beta   90.00
_cell.angle_gamma   90.00
#
_symmetry.space_group_name_H-M   'P 1'
#
loop_
_entity.id
_entity.type
_entity.pdbx_description
1 polymer ?
#
loop_
_entity_poly.entity_id
_entity_poly.type
_entity_poly.pdbx_seq_one_letter_code
_entity_poly.pdbx_strand_id
1 'polypeptide(L)'
;MASIFVFALMVPLAYATTIAMVRRGIDLSGDLSLSIGNDVVHQAAFPLFNTLIFAVLVIMAVAYRGRPEIHKRLMLFANIELMPAPLAHFIGHSPVLAPLPGVIVMIPISIFVFAAVGRDLLVARRIHPLTWGLAILRMVSGFFEAGPIGSSVVWHHLLGWLAR
;
A
#
# COMPACT_ATOMS: atom_id res chain seq x y z
N MET A 1 -20.37 3.06 -13.41
CA MET A 1 -21.03 2.11 -12.49
C MET A 1 -20.21 0.85 -12.28
N ALA A 2 -19.76 0.16 -13.35
CA ALA A 2 -18.92 -1.04 -13.23
C ALA A 2 -17.68 -0.86 -12.33
N SER A 3 -16.95 0.26 -12.44
CA SER A 3 -15.78 0.55 -11.61
C SER A 3 -16.09 0.66 -10.10
N ILE A 4 -17.24 1.24 -9.74
CA ILE A 4 -17.67 1.35 -8.34
C ILE A 4 -18.04 -0.02 -7.78
N PHE A 5 -18.70 -0.85 -8.59
CA PHE A 5 -19.03 -2.22 -8.21
C PHE A 5 -17.78 -3.06 -7.97
N VAL A 6 -16.80 -2.99 -8.87
CA VAL A 6 -15.51 -3.67 -8.71
C VAL A 6 -14.81 -3.20 -7.42
N PHE A 7 -14.77 -1.89 -7.18
CA PHE A 7 -14.20 -1.33 -5.96
C PHE A 7 -14.90 -1.86 -4.69
N ALA A 8 -16.24 -1.83 -4.67
CA ALA A 8 -17.04 -2.28 -3.53
C ALA A 8 -16.86 -3.77 -3.22
N LEU A 9 -16.52 -4.58 -4.23
CA LEU A 9 -16.22 -6.00 -4.05
C LEU A 9 -14.76 -6.24 -3.68
N MET A 10 -13.84 -5.48 -4.29
CA MET A 10 -12.39 -5.62 -4.10
C MET A 10 -11.96 -5.36 -2.66
N VAL A 11 -12.50 -4.32 -1.99
CA VAL A 11 -12.08 -3.97 -0.63
C VAL A 11 -12.44 -5.06 0.39
N PRO A 12 -13.70 -5.52 0.52
CA PRO A 12 -14.03 -6.61 1.42
C PRO A 12 -13.28 -7.90 1.09
N LEU A 13 -13.10 -8.19 -0.20
CA LEU A 13 -12.37 -9.37 -0.64
C LEU A 13 -10.91 -9.30 -0.18
N ALA A 14 -10.22 -8.18 -0.37
CA ALA A 14 -8.83 -7.99 0.06
C ALA A 14 -8.65 -8.17 1.58
N TYR A 15 -9.58 -7.65 2.38
CA TYR A 15 -9.58 -7.88 3.84
C TYR A 15 -9.81 -9.35 4.18
N ALA A 16 -10.83 -9.97 3.59
CA ALA A 16 -11.17 -11.37 3.85
C ALA A 16 -10.03 -12.31 3.44
N THR A 17 -9.40 -12.09 2.28
CA THR A 17 -8.26 -12.88 1.83
C THR A 17 -7.06 -12.70 2.75
N THR A 18 -6.76 -11.47 3.17
CA THR A 18 -5.66 -11.21 4.09
C THR A 18 -5.87 -11.92 5.42
N ILE A 19 -7.06 -11.80 6.02
CA ILE A 19 -7.39 -12.49 7.27
C ILE A 19 -7.33 -14.01 7.09
N ALA A 20 -7.84 -14.54 5.99
CA ALA A 20 -7.76 -15.97 5.70
C ALA A 20 -6.32 -16.48 5.53
N MET A 21 -5.43 -15.66 4.96
CA MET A 21 -4.01 -15.97 4.83
C MET A 21 -3.31 -15.96 6.20
N VAL A 22 -3.61 -14.97 7.05
CA VAL A 22 -3.11 -14.91 8.43
C VAL A 22 -3.54 -16.15 9.22
N ARG A 23 -4.82 -16.54 9.13
CA ARG A 23 -5.36 -17.76 9.76
C ARG A 23 -4.62 -19.04 9.36
N ARG A 24 -4.12 -19.07 8.12
CA ARG A 24 -3.42 -20.22 7.54
C ARG A 24 -1.90 -20.14 7.70
N GLY A 25 -1.38 -19.07 8.30
CA GLY A 25 0.06 -18.86 8.42
C GLY A 25 0.77 -18.68 7.08
N ILE A 26 0.07 -18.16 6.07
CA ILE A 26 0.64 -17.94 4.73
C ILE A 26 1.48 -16.66 4.76
N ASP A 27 2.67 -16.72 4.17
CA ASP A 27 3.57 -15.58 4.00
C ASP A 27 2.88 -14.44 3.23
N LEU A 28 2.87 -13.25 3.83
CA LEU A 28 2.31 -12.01 3.27
C LEU A 28 3.42 -11.01 2.89
N SER A 29 4.69 -11.40 3.03
CA SER A 29 5.84 -10.55 2.69
C SER A 29 6.03 -10.33 1.19
N GLY A 30 5.34 -11.10 0.34
CA GLY A 30 5.61 -11.14 -1.09
C GLY A 30 6.92 -11.87 -1.40
N ASP A 31 7.15 -13.03 -0.79
CA ASP A 31 8.36 -13.86 -0.94
C ASP A 31 9.65 -13.17 -0.46
N LEU A 32 9.51 -12.15 0.39
CA LEU A 32 10.60 -11.47 1.06
C LEU A 32 10.94 -12.09 2.42
N SER A 33 10.38 -13.26 2.75
CA SER A 33 10.57 -13.96 4.02
C SER A 33 12.03 -14.17 4.42
N LEU A 34 12.93 -14.32 3.43
CA LEU A 34 14.38 -14.39 3.65
C LEU A 34 14.97 -13.11 4.27
N SER A 35 14.36 -11.95 4.00
CA SER A 35 14.84 -10.62 4.40
C SER A 35 14.15 -10.05 5.63
N ILE A 36 12.84 -10.33 5.81
CA ILE A 36 12.01 -9.74 6.88
C ILE A 36 11.48 -10.77 7.88
N GLY A 37 11.80 -12.05 7.70
CA GLY A 37 11.31 -13.13 8.55
C GLY A 37 9.86 -13.52 8.26
N ASN A 38 9.33 -14.43 9.09
CA ASN A 38 8.04 -15.11 8.87
C ASN A 38 6.94 -14.68 9.87
N ASP A 39 7.01 -13.45 10.38
CA ASP A 39 5.94 -12.92 11.23
C ASP A 39 4.74 -12.49 10.38
N VAL A 40 3.84 -13.43 10.15
CA VAL A 40 2.61 -13.27 9.35
C VAL A 40 1.72 -12.15 9.90
N VAL A 41 1.70 -11.94 11.22
CA VAL A 41 0.85 -10.94 11.87
C VAL A 41 1.43 -9.54 11.65
N HIS A 42 2.74 -9.39 11.78
CA HIS A 42 3.44 -8.17 11.40
C HIS A 42 3.22 -7.83 9.93
N GLN A 43 3.44 -8.80 9.03
CA GLN A 43 3.33 -8.60 7.59
C GLN A 43 1.91 -8.22 7.15
N ALA A 44 0.87 -8.69 7.84
CA ALA A 44 -0.51 -8.35 7.55
C ALA A 44 -0.84 -6.85 7.71
N ALA A 45 0.01 -6.08 8.40
CA ALA A 45 -0.17 -4.63 8.49
C ALA A 45 -0.20 -3.98 7.10
N PHE A 46 0.77 -4.31 6.25
CA PHE A 46 0.88 -3.71 4.91
C PHE A 46 -0.38 -3.90 4.05
N PRO A 47 -0.87 -5.11 3.74
CA PRO A 47 -2.05 -5.27 2.91
C PRO A 47 -3.32 -4.66 3.52
N LEU A 48 -3.50 -4.69 4.84
CA LEU A 48 -4.69 -4.12 5.48
C LEU A 48 -4.69 -2.59 5.43
N PHE A 49 -3.56 -1.94 5.77
CA PHE A 49 -3.44 -0.48 5.73
C PHE A 49 -3.37 0.06 4.31
N ASN A 50 -2.62 -0.58 3.40
CA ASN A 50 -2.60 -0.19 1.98
C ASN A 50 -4.01 -0.28 1.37
N THR A 51 -4.78 -1.31 1.69
CA THR A 51 -6.18 -1.43 1.24
C THR A 51 -7.07 -0.34 1.82
N LEU A 52 -6.89 0.01 3.11
CA LEU A 52 -7.63 1.10 3.75
C LEU A 52 -7.34 2.45 3.09
N ILE A 53 -6.06 2.77 2.91
CA ILE A 53 -5.60 4.02 2.29
C ILE A 53 -6.10 4.07 0.84
N PHE A 54 -5.94 3.00 0.08
CA PHE A 54 -6.50 2.86 -1.26
C PHE A 54 -8.00 3.15 -1.28
N ALA A 55 -8.77 2.54 -0.37
CA ALA A 55 -10.22 2.73 -0.31
C ALA A 55 -10.61 4.19 -0.06
N VAL A 56 -9.94 4.84 0.89
CA VAL A 56 -10.14 6.27 1.18
C VAL A 56 -9.82 7.13 -0.04
N LEU A 57 -8.68 6.88 -0.71
CA LEU A 57 -8.27 7.64 -1.89
C LEU A 57 -9.25 7.47 -3.05
N VAL A 58 -9.75 6.26 -3.30
CA VAL A 58 -10.75 5.99 -4.35
C VAL A 58 -12.09 6.64 -4.01
N ILE A 59 -12.57 6.54 -2.77
CA ILE A 59 -13.81 7.21 -2.33
C ILE A 59 -13.70 8.72 -2.56
N MET A 60 -12.57 9.32 -2.14
CA MET A 60 -12.30 10.73 -2.37
C MET A 60 -12.22 11.04 -3.88
N ALA A 61 -11.57 10.21 -4.69
CA ALA A 61 -11.49 10.40 -6.13
C ALA A 61 -12.88 10.40 -6.78
N VAL A 62 -13.78 9.52 -6.34
CA VAL A 62 -15.17 9.46 -6.81
C VAL A 62 -15.96 10.69 -6.35
N ALA A 63 -15.80 11.13 -5.10
CA ALA A 63 -16.44 12.34 -4.59
C ALA A 63 -16.02 13.59 -5.38
N TYR A 64 -14.75 13.68 -5.78
CA TYR A 64 -14.21 14.77 -6.59
C TYR A 64 -14.22 14.50 -8.10
N ARG A 65 -15.05 13.56 -8.61
CA ARG A 65 -15.12 13.23 -10.05
C ARG A 65 -15.43 14.41 -10.97
N GLY A 66 -16.11 15.45 -10.46
CA GLY A 66 -16.37 16.69 -11.20
C GLY A 66 -15.15 17.60 -11.37
N ARG A 67 -14.05 17.32 -10.66
CA ARG A 67 -12.77 18.05 -10.75
C ARG A 67 -11.70 17.09 -11.28
N PRO A 68 -11.52 16.98 -12.61
CA PRO A 68 -10.70 15.93 -13.22
C PRO A 68 -9.24 15.98 -12.78
N GLU A 69 -8.72 17.15 -12.43
CA GLU A 69 -7.36 17.28 -11.91
C GLU A 69 -7.20 16.57 -10.55
N ILE A 70 -8.09 16.85 -9.58
CA ILE A 70 -8.07 16.24 -8.25
C ILE A 70 -8.34 14.74 -8.35
N HIS A 71 -9.34 14.35 -9.15
CA HIS A 71 -9.67 12.96 -9.40
C HIS A 71 -8.47 12.15 -9.90
N LYS A 72 -7.77 12.63 -10.93
CA LYS A 72 -6.61 11.93 -11.50
C LYS A 72 -5.45 11.81 -10.51
N ARG A 73 -5.22 12.83 -9.67
CA ARG A 73 -4.19 12.80 -8.62
C ARG A 73 -4.50 11.74 -7.57
N LEU A 74 -5.73 11.71 -7.08
CA LEU A 74 -6.16 10.72 -6.10
C LEU A 74 -6.10 9.30 -6.66
N MET A 75 -6.55 9.09 -7.91
CA MET A 75 -6.44 7.79 -8.57
C MET A 75 -4.98 7.36 -8.81
N LEU A 76 -4.09 8.30 -9.16
CA LEU A 76 -2.66 8.01 -9.33
C LEU A 76 -2.07 7.50 -8.02
N PHE A 77 -2.30 8.20 -6.90
CA PHE A 77 -1.77 7.77 -5.61
C PHE A 77 -2.45 6.52 -5.07
N ALA A 78 -3.74 6.30 -5.34
CA ALA A 78 -4.41 5.05 -5.04
C ALA A 78 -3.70 3.86 -5.72
N ASN A 79 -3.31 4.00 -6.98
CA ASN A 79 -2.53 2.96 -7.67
C ASN A 79 -1.14 2.78 -7.06
N ILE A 80 -0.44 3.86 -6.73
CA ILE A 80 0.89 3.80 -6.08
C ILE A 80 0.79 3.09 -4.72
N GLU A 81 -0.29 3.29 -3.97
CA GLU A 81 -0.52 2.64 -2.68
C GLU A 81 -0.62 1.12 -2.78
N LEU A 82 -1.14 0.61 -3.91
CA LEU A 82 -1.26 -0.84 -4.16
C LEU A 82 0.01 -1.46 -4.76
N MET A 83 0.99 -0.67 -5.19
CA MET A 83 2.25 -1.19 -5.76
C MET A 83 3.16 -1.99 -4.81
N PRO A 84 3.16 -1.83 -3.48
CA PRO A 84 4.09 -2.56 -2.61
C PRO A 84 3.98 -4.07 -2.75
N ALA A 85 2.77 -4.62 -2.81
CA ALA A 85 2.55 -6.07 -2.89
C ALA A 85 3.14 -6.70 -4.17
N PRO A 86 2.80 -6.23 -5.40
CA PRO A 86 3.42 -6.79 -6.61
C PRO A 86 4.92 -6.50 -6.70
N LEU A 87 5.40 -5.36 -6.18
CA LEU A 87 6.83 -5.08 -6.14
C LEU A 87 7.58 -6.02 -5.18
N ALA A 88 6.99 -6.31 -4.02
CA ALA A 88 7.54 -7.25 -3.06
C ALA A 88 7.68 -8.64 -3.71
N HIS A 89 6.61 -9.17 -4.33
CA HIS A 89 6.66 -10.43 -5.08
C HIS A 89 7.72 -10.41 -6.18
N PHE A 90 7.80 -9.34 -6.97
CA PHE A 90 8.80 -9.23 -8.04
C PHE A 90 10.24 -9.27 -7.51
N ILE A 91 10.49 -8.61 -6.37
CA ILE A 91 11.80 -8.57 -5.71
C ILE A 91 12.10 -9.92 -5.03
N GLY A 92 11.14 -10.50 -4.31
CA GLY A 92 11.26 -11.77 -3.59
C GLY A 92 11.46 -12.98 -4.50
N HIS A 93 10.90 -12.96 -5.72
CA HIS A 93 11.16 -14.01 -6.73
C HIS A 93 12.54 -13.91 -7.40
N SER A 94 13.25 -12.79 -7.26
CA SER A 94 14.55 -12.60 -7.88
C SER A 94 15.66 -13.14 -6.97
N PRO A 95 16.47 -14.13 -7.41
CA PRO A 95 17.55 -14.69 -6.59
C PRO A 95 18.60 -13.65 -6.14
N VAL A 96 18.74 -12.56 -6.91
CA VAL A 96 19.70 -11.49 -6.64
C VAL A 96 19.14 -10.45 -5.68
N LEU A 97 17.83 -10.18 -5.73
CA LEU A 97 17.21 -9.10 -4.96
C LEU A 97 16.55 -9.59 -3.67
N ALA A 98 16.10 -10.85 -3.62
CA ALA A 98 15.46 -11.44 -2.44
C ALA A 98 16.29 -11.37 -1.14
N PRO A 99 17.64 -11.47 -1.16
CA PRO A 99 18.45 -11.34 0.05
C PRO A 99 18.58 -9.90 0.56
N LEU A 100 18.18 -8.89 -0.23
CA LEU A 100 18.32 -7.50 0.15
C LEU A 100 17.28 -7.12 1.22
N PRO A 101 17.58 -6.15 2.10
CA PRO A 101 16.63 -5.74 3.13
C PRO A 101 15.31 -5.28 2.51
N GLY A 102 14.17 -5.69 3.09
CA GLY A 102 12.83 -5.42 2.54
C GLY A 102 12.52 -3.94 2.24
N VAL A 103 13.25 -3.00 2.85
CA VAL A 103 13.22 -1.56 2.52
C VAL A 103 13.50 -1.28 1.03
N ILE A 104 14.14 -2.20 0.31
CA ILE A 104 14.38 -2.08 -1.13
C ILE A 104 13.11 -1.82 -1.95
N VAL A 105 11.95 -2.30 -1.50
CA VAL A 105 10.64 -2.05 -2.12
C VAL A 105 10.35 -0.54 -2.19
N MET A 106 10.90 0.26 -1.27
CA MET A 106 10.73 1.72 -1.25
C MET A 106 11.42 2.44 -2.41
N ILE A 107 12.43 1.85 -3.06
CA ILE A 107 13.12 2.47 -4.19
C ILE A 107 12.14 2.68 -5.37
N PRO A 108 11.50 1.64 -5.94
CA PRO A 108 10.53 1.83 -7.02
C PRO A 108 9.30 2.66 -6.59
N ILE A 109 8.85 2.55 -5.34
CA ILE A 109 7.75 3.39 -4.82
C ILE A 109 8.15 4.87 -4.85
N SER A 110 9.36 5.19 -4.38
CA SER A 110 9.89 6.54 -4.39
C SER A 110 9.98 7.08 -5.82
N ILE A 111 10.39 6.26 -6.79
CA ILE A 111 10.41 6.63 -8.21
C ILE A 111 9.00 7.00 -8.70
N PHE A 112 7.96 6.23 -8.35
CA PHE A 112 6.58 6.57 -8.72
C PHE A 112 6.11 7.88 -8.09
N VAL A 113 6.41 8.11 -6.81
CA VAL A 113 6.07 9.36 -6.12
C VAL A 113 6.83 10.55 -6.72
N PHE A 114 8.13 10.41 -6.98
CA PHE A 114 8.92 11.44 -7.64
C PHE A 114 8.43 11.72 -9.07
N ALA A 115 7.98 10.71 -9.81
CA ALA A 115 7.37 10.91 -11.12
C ALA A 115 6.05 11.71 -11.01
N ALA A 116 5.23 11.43 -9.98
CA ALA A 116 3.99 12.18 -9.73
C ALA A 116 4.26 13.65 -9.38
N VAL A 117 5.24 13.91 -8.51
CA VAL A 117 5.68 15.27 -8.14
C VAL A 117 6.35 15.97 -9.32
N GLY A 118 7.22 15.26 -10.05
CA GLY A 118 7.92 15.75 -11.23
C GLY A 118 6.97 16.16 -12.35
N ARG A 119 5.89 15.41 -12.55
CA ARG A 119 4.81 15.80 -13.48
C ARG A 119 4.24 17.18 -13.15
N ASP A 120 4.03 17.50 -11.88
CA ASP A 120 3.51 18.82 -11.48
C ASP A 120 4.50 19.94 -11.74
N LEU A 121 5.77 19.70 -11.44
CA LEU A 121 6.85 20.65 -11.74
C LEU A 121 7.00 20.87 -13.25
N LEU A 122 6.89 19.82 -14.07
CA LEU A 122 7.05 19.93 -15.52
C LEU A 122 5.84 20.62 -16.19
N VAL A 123 4.61 20.27 -15.79
CA VAL A 123 3.40 20.76 -16.46
C VAL A 123 2.92 22.10 -15.88
N ALA A 124 2.90 22.23 -14.55
CA ALA A 124 2.32 23.39 -13.86
C ALA A 124 3.40 24.32 -13.28
N ARG A 125 4.69 23.95 -13.34
CA ARG A 125 5.82 24.66 -12.68
C ARG A 125 5.65 24.87 -11.18
N ARG A 126 4.70 24.17 -10.57
CA ARG A 126 4.38 24.22 -9.15
C ARG A 126 3.76 22.91 -8.73
N ILE A 127 4.18 22.41 -7.57
CA ILE A 127 3.62 21.21 -6.98
C ILE A 127 2.29 21.56 -6.33
N HIS A 128 1.23 20.83 -6.70
CA HIS A 128 -0.08 21.04 -6.11
C HIS A 128 -0.05 20.61 -4.62
N PRO A 129 -0.63 21.37 -3.67
CA PRO A 129 -0.62 21.02 -2.24
C PRO A 129 -1.13 19.59 -1.96
N LEU A 130 -2.15 19.16 -2.69
CA LEU A 130 -2.64 17.78 -2.65
C LEU A 130 -1.54 16.75 -3.01
N THR A 131 -0.73 17.00 -4.04
CA THR A 131 0.37 16.11 -4.43
C THR A 131 1.40 16.01 -3.31
N TRP A 132 1.71 17.12 -2.63
CA TRP A 132 2.55 17.10 -1.44
C TRP A 132 1.96 16.24 -0.33
N GLY A 133 0.69 16.46 0.00
CA GLY A 133 0.01 15.68 1.04
C GLY A 133 -0.02 14.19 0.73
N LEU A 134 -0.29 13.81 -0.51
CA LEU A 134 -0.31 12.41 -0.94
C LEU A 134 1.09 11.79 -0.98
N ALA A 135 2.11 12.54 -1.42
CA ALA A 135 3.50 12.10 -1.40
C ALA A 135 3.98 11.85 0.04
N ILE A 136 3.72 12.79 0.95
CA ILE A 136 4.07 12.66 2.37
C ILE A 136 3.32 11.46 2.97
N LEU A 137 2.00 11.38 2.77
CA LEU A 137 1.20 10.25 3.24
C LEU A 137 1.82 8.92 2.82
N ARG A 138 2.15 8.77 1.53
CA ARG A 138 2.74 7.54 1.00
C ARG A 138 4.12 7.24 1.58
N MET A 139 5.00 8.24 1.71
CA MET A 139 6.36 8.03 2.24
C MET A 139 6.35 7.69 3.72
N VAL A 140 5.33 8.14 4.45
CA VAL A 140 5.23 8.00 5.90
C VAL A 140 4.43 6.75 6.29
N SER A 141 3.41 6.34 5.53
CA SER A 141 2.56 5.19 5.85
C SER A 141 3.36 3.90 6.05
N GLY A 142 4.28 3.59 5.14
CA GLY A 142 5.11 2.38 5.21
C GLY A 142 6.00 2.31 6.45
N PHE A 143 6.48 3.45 6.96
CA PHE A 143 7.25 3.48 8.20
C PHE A 143 6.38 3.15 9.42
N PHE A 144 5.15 3.69 9.46
CA PHE A 144 4.21 3.40 10.55
C PHE A 144 3.75 1.94 10.52
N GLU A 145 3.48 1.40 9.33
CA GLU A 145 3.11 0.00 9.11
C GLU A 145 4.23 -0.95 9.56
N ALA A 146 5.45 -0.73 9.08
CA ALA A 146 6.61 -1.58 9.37
C ALA A 146 7.10 -1.46 10.82
N GLY A 147 7.02 -0.27 11.42
CA GLY A 147 7.56 -0.01 12.74
C GLY A 147 6.46 -0.08 13.81
N PRO A 148 5.92 1.06 14.25
CA PRO A 148 5.01 1.15 15.39
C PRO A 148 3.80 0.23 15.32
N ILE A 149 3.17 0.07 14.16
CA ILE A 149 1.92 -0.69 14.05
C ILE A 149 2.23 -2.18 14.02
N GLY A 150 2.99 -2.63 13.01
CA GLY A 150 3.28 -4.04 12.77
C GLY A 150 3.99 -4.72 13.94
N SER A 151 4.80 -4.00 14.72
CA SER A 151 5.48 -4.55 15.91
C SER A 151 4.68 -4.44 17.21
N SER A 152 3.55 -3.71 17.23
CA SER A 152 2.84 -3.45 18.49
C SER A 152 2.09 -4.68 19.01
N VAL A 153 2.04 -4.81 20.34
CA VAL A 153 1.25 -5.84 21.03
C VAL A 153 -0.25 -5.71 20.72
N VAL A 154 -0.74 -4.46 20.60
CA VAL A 154 -2.15 -4.19 20.29
C VAL A 154 -2.52 -4.73 18.92
N TRP A 155 -1.66 -4.50 17.91
CA TRP A 155 -1.84 -5.04 16.57
C TRP A 155 -1.90 -6.58 16.59
N HIS A 156 -0.93 -7.20 17.26
CA HIS A 156 -0.87 -8.65 17.38
C HIS A 156 -2.09 -9.24 18.08
N HIS A 157 -2.58 -8.58 19.13
CA HIS A 157 -3.78 -9.03 19.84
C HIS A 157 -5.04 -8.90 18.97
N LEU A 158 -5.20 -7.76 18.28
CA LEU A 158 -6.33 -7.51 17.40
C LEU A 158 -6.38 -8.51 16.24
N LEU A 159 -5.26 -8.71 15.54
CA LEU A 159 -5.19 -9.68 14.45
C LEU A 159 -5.33 -11.11 14.97
N GLY A 160 -4.76 -11.42 16.12
CA GLY A 160 -4.95 -12.71 16.78
C GLY A 160 -6.39 -12.96 17.24
N TRP A 161 -7.23 -11.93 17.38
CA TRP A 161 -8.67 -12.09 17.58
C TRP A 161 -9.43 -12.24 16.26
N LEU A 162 -9.12 -11.40 15.26
CA LEU A 162 -9.71 -11.47 13.91
C LEU A 162 -9.39 -12.79 13.19
N ALA A 163 -8.25 -13.41 13.50
CA ALA A 163 -7.79 -14.67 12.92
C ALA A 163 -8.19 -15.92 13.74
N ARG A 164 -9.08 -15.81 14.73
CA ARG A 164 -9.75 -16.98 15.32
C ARG A 164 -10.96 -17.38 14.48
#